data_AF-A0A258JZL3-F1
#
_entry.id   AF-A0A258JZL3-F1
#
_cell.length_a   1.000
_cell.length_b   1.000
_cell.length_c   1.000
_cell.angle_alpha   90.00
_cell.angle_beta   90.00
_cell.angle_gamma   90.00
#
_symmetry.space_group_name_H-M   'P 1'
#
loop_
_entity.id
_entity.type
_entity.pdbx_description
1 polymer ?
#
loop_
_entity_poly.entity_id
_entity_poly.type
_entity_poly.pdbx_seq_one_letter_code
_entity_poly.pdbx_strand_id
1 'polypeptide(L)' 'MKLPLIPLDKANHFIYGFTIYVVSNLFLSDLLSVGIVFCFALGKEVRDQIVYKGFDWKDLVVTITPAAIFFVKKYFEV' A
#
# COMPACT_ATOMS: atom_id res chain seq x y z
N MET A 1 13.55 -11.31 23.55
CA MET A 1 12.38 -10.43 23.40
C MET A 1 11.39 -11.08 22.45
N LYS A 2 10.11 -11.21 22.83
CA LYS A 2 9.06 -11.55 21.86
C LYS A 2 8.73 -10.27 21.10
N LEU A 3 9.11 -10.20 19.83
CA LEU A 3 8.67 -9.10 18.97
C LEU A 3 7.14 -9.19 18.82
N PRO A 4 6.42 -8.06 18.76
CA PRO A 4 4.99 -8.08 18.48
C PRO A 4 4.77 -8.70 17.09
N LEU A 5 3.93 -9.73 17.02
CA LEU A 5 3.53 -10.33 15.76
C LEU A 5 2.62 -9.35 15.02
N ILE A 6 3.01 -8.97 13.81
CA ILE A 6 2.15 -8.18 12.92
C ILE A 6 0.98 -9.09 12.52
N PRO A 7 -0.27 -8.62 12.61
CA PRO A 7 -1.41 -9.38 12.11
C PRO A 7 -1.21 -9.74 10.63
N LEU A 8 -1.48 -10.99 10.25
CA LEU A 8 -1.25 -11.50 8.89
C LEU A 8 -1.94 -10.64 7.82
N ASP A 9 -3.16 -10.20 8.12
CA ASP A 9 -3.94 -9.29 7.27
C ASP A 9 -3.17 -7.99 6.93
N LYS A 10 -2.62 -7.33 7.95
CA LYS A 10 -1.84 -6.10 7.77
C LYS A 10 -0.51 -6.36 7.06
N ALA A 11 0.12 -7.51 7.32
CA ALA A 11 1.32 -7.91 6.59
C ALA A 11 1.03 -8.09 5.08
N ASN A 12 -0.09 -8.69 4.73
CA ASN A 12 -0.51 -8.85 3.34
C ASN A 12 -0.78 -7.51 2.66
N HIS A 13 -1.49 -6.60 3.34
CA HIS A 13 -1.71 -5.24 2.84
C HIS A 13 -0.41 -4.50 2.51
N PHE A 14 0.59 -4.62 3.38
CA PHE A 14 1.92 -4.05 3.13
C PHE A 14 2.60 -4.71 1.92
N ILE A 15 2.61 -6.04 1.84
CA ILE A 15 3.26 -6.77 0.74
C ILE A 15 2.59 -6.45 -0.60
N TYR A 16 1.26 -6.36 -0.65
CA TYR A 16 0.54 -5.99 -1.87
C TYR A 16 0.85 -4.56 -2.30
N GLY A 17 0.83 -3.61 -1.36
CA GLY A 17 1.23 -2.23 -1.64
C GLY A 17 2.63 -2.13 -2.23
N PHE A 18 3.60 -2.83 -1.63
CA PHE A 18 4.97 -2.91 -2.13
C PHE A 18 5.05 -3.54 -3.52
N THR A 19 4.36 -4.67 -3.74
CA THR A 19 4.40 -5.41 -5.00
C THR A 19 3.80 -4.59 -6.13
N ILE A 20 2.64 -3.96 -5.90
CA ILE A 20 1.99 -3.09 -6.88
C ILE A 20 2.91 -1.92 -7.22
N TYR A 21 3.54 -1.28 -6.23
CA TYR A 21 4.49 -0.20 -6.47
C TYR A 21 5.66 -0.66 -7.34
N VAL A 22 6.36 -1.73 -6.96
CA VAL A 22 7.54 -2.21 -7.70
C VAL A 22 7.17 -2.56 -9.13
N VAL A 23 6.10 -3.31 -9.36
CA VAL A 23 5.67 -3.73 -10.70
C VAL A 23 5.26 -2.53 -11.55
N SER A 24 4.52 -1.56 -11.00
CA SER A 24 4.12 -0.36 -11.75
C SER A 24 5.32 0.55 -12.07
N ASN A 25 6.28 0.66 -11.16
CA ASN A 25 7.49 1.49 -11.33
C ASN A 25 8.41 0.98 -12.45
N LEU A 26 8.34 -0.31 -12.81
CA LEU A 26 9.08 -0.85 -13.96
C LEU A 26 8.69 -0.19 -15.30
N PHE A 27 7.49 0.37 -15.38
CA PHE A 27 6.93 0.92 -16.62
C PHE A 27 6.53 2.40 -16.53
N LEU A 28 6.36 2.93 -15.31
CA LEU A 28 5.79 4.24 -15.05
C LEU A 28 6.68 5.05 -14.11
N SER A 29 6.44 6.37 -14.03
CA SER A 29 7.12 7.24 -13.08
C SER A 29 6.70 6.95 -11.63
N ASP A 30 7.51 7.39 -10.67
CA ASP A 30 7.26 7.16 -9.24
C ASP A 30 5.91 7.69 -8.80
N LEU A 31 5.56 8.91 -9.23
CA LEU A 31 4.29 9.55 -8.88
C LEU A 31 3.07 8.77 -9.41
N LEU A 32 3.16 8.28 -10.65
CA LEU A 32 2.11 7.46 -11.25
C LEU A 32 1.98 6.10 -10.54
N SER A 33 3.11 5.50 -10.16
CA SER A 33 3.16 4.24 -9.43
C SER A 33 2.54 4.36 -8.04
N VAL A 34 2.80 5.45 -7.31
CA VAL A 34 2.12 5.77 -6.04
C VAL A 34 0.62 5.95 -6.27
N GLY A 35 0.23 6.66 -7.33
CA GLY A 35 -1.18 6.84 -7.69
C GLY A 35 -1.91 5.52 -7.93
N ILE A 36 -1.26 4.57 -8.61
CA ILE A 36 -1.82 3.22 -8.83
C ILE A 36 -2.03 2.50 -7.50
N VAL A 37 -1.03 2.49 -6.61
CA VAL A 37 -1.16 1.87 -5.28
C VAL A 37 -2.32 2.50 -4.50
N PHE A 38 -2.45 3.82 -4.54
CA PHE A 38 -3.56 4.53 -3.90
C PHE A 38 -4.92 4.11 -4.45
N CYS A 39 -5.07 4.04 -5.78
CA CYS A 39 -6.30 3.60 -6.42
C CYS A 39 -6.66 2.15 -6.05
N PHE A 40 -5.68 1.24 -6.00
CA PHE A 40 -5.90 -0.14 -5.59
C PHE A 40 -6.29 -0.26 -4.11
N ALA A 41 -5.60 0.47 -3.22
CA ALA A 41 -5.89 0.50 -1.80
C ALA A 41 -7.31 1.04 -1.53
N LEU A 42 -7.65 2.18 -2.12
CA LEU A 42 -8.96 2.78 -1.98
C LEU A 42 -10.05 1.91 -2.62
N GLY A 43 -9.80 1.36 -3.81
CA GLY A 43 -10.74 0.48 -4.50
C GLY A 43 -11.09 -0.78 -3.70
N LYS A 44 -10.10 -1.40 -3.05
CA LYS A 44 -10.31 -2.54 -2.16
C LYS A 44 -11.20 -2.16 -0.97
N GLU A 45 -10.90 -1.06 -0.28
CA GLU A 45 -11.70 -0.64 0.88
C GLU A 45 -13.12 -0.18 0.50
N VAL A 46 -13.29 0.47 -0.66
CA VAL A 46 -14.62 0.81 -1.18
C VAL A 46 -15.42 -0.46 -1.50
N ARG A 47 -14.78 -1.47 -2.10
CA ARG A 47 -15.41 -2.78 -2.33
C ARG A 47 -15.79 -3.43 -1.00
N ASP A 48 -14.93 -3.40 0.00
CA ASP A 48 -15.20 -4.02 1.31
C ASP A 48 -16.33 -3.28 2.04
N GLN A 49 -16.42 -1.97 1.90
CA GLN A 49 -17.56 -1.18 2.40
C GLN A 49 -18.88 -1.57 1.72
N ILE A 50 -18.87 -1.80 0.40
CA ILE A 50 -20.08 -2.16 -0.35
C ILE A 50 -20.52 -3.60 -0.05
N VAL A 51 -19.57 -4.55 -0.01
CA VAL A 51 -19.86 -5.99 0.10
C VAL A 51 -20.02 -6.43 1.56
N TYR A 52 -19.16 -5.94 2.45
CA TYR A 52 -19.07 -6.41 3.84
C TYR A 52 -19.43 -5.33 4.88
N LYS A 53 -19.73 -4.09 4.45
CA LYS A 53 -20.01 -2.93 5.34
C LYS A 53 -18.88 -2.63 6.33
N GLY A 54 -17.64 -2.96 5.96
CA GLY A 54 -16.46 -2.75 6.79
C GLY A 54 -15.36 -2.05 5.99
N PHE A 55 -15.19 -0.75 6.22
CA PHE A 55 -14.04 0.01 5.75
C PHE A 55 -12.99 0.08 6.86
N ASP A 56 -11.76 -0.38 6.59
CA ASP A 56 -10.64 -0.27 7.52
C ASP A 56 -9.58 0.72 7.01
N TRP A 57 -9.57 1.91 7.63
CA TRP A 57 -8.57 2.94 7.34
C TRP A 57 -7.13 2.46 7.57
N LYS A 58 -6.92 1.49 8.47
CA LYS A 58 -5.58 0.94 8.72
C LYS A 58 -5.08 0.16 7.52
N ASP A 59 -5.95 -0.56 6.83
CA ASP A 59 -5.57 -1.32 5.62
C ASP A 59 -5.19 -0.40 4.47
N LEU A 60 -5.95 0.68 4.29
CA LEU A 60 -5.60 1.71 3.33
C LEU A 60 -4.21 2.30 3.59
N VAL A 61 -3.96 2.73 4.84
CA VAL A 61 -2.67 3.33 5.23
C VAL A 61 -1.52 2.33 5.08
N VAL A 62 -1.69 1.10 5.58
CA VAL A 62 -0.65 0.05 5.51
C VAL A 62 -0.33 -0.32 4.07
N THR A 63 -1.32 -0.33 3.18
CA THR A 63 -1.11 -0.60 1.74
C THR A 63 -0.33 0.52 1.06
N ILE A 64 -0.58 1.78 1.41
CA ILE A 64 0.09 2.94 0.79
C ILE A 64 1.51 3.16 1.35
N THR A 65 1.74 2.80 2.61
CA THR A 65 3.01 3.01 3.34
C THR A 65 4.26 2.60 2.56
N PRO A 66 4.37 1.36 2.01
CA PRO A 66 5.57 0.98 1.27
C PRO A 66 5.82 1.86 0.05
N ALA A 67 4.78 2.20 -0.72
CA ALA A 67 4.92 3.09 -1.88
C ALA A 67 5.41 4.49 -1.47
N ALA A 68 4.89 5.03 -0.37
CA ALA A 68 5.33 6.32 0.17
C ALA A 68 6.78 6.30 0.65
N ILE A 69 7.22 5.23 1.33
CA ILE A 69 8.62 5.08 1.77
C ILE A 69 9.57 5.07 0.57
N PHE A 70 9.27 4.29 -0.47
CA PHE A 70 10.12 4.21 -1.65
C PHE A 70 10.14 5.51 -2.46
N PHE A 71 8.98 6.16 -2.59
CA PHE A 71 8.89 7.48 -3.19
C PHE A 71 9.79 8.45 -2.44
N VAL A 72 9.61 8.63 -1.14
CA VAL A 72 10.43 9.56 -0.33
C VAL A 72 11.91 9.20 -0.43
N LYS A 73 12.29 7.94 -0.24
CA LYS A 73 13.70 7.53 -0.30
C LYS A 73 14.37 7.96 -1.61
N LYS A 74 13.72 7.74 -2.74
CA LYS A 74 14.27 8.09 -4.06
C LYS A 74 14.40 9.59 -4.31
N TYR A 75 13.55 10.42 -3.71
CA TYR A 75 13.61 11.88 -3.85
C TYR A 75 14.58 12.55 -2.86
N PHE A 76 14.89 11.91 -1.73
CA PHE A 76 15.78 12.46 -0.70
C PHE A 76 17.20 11.85 -0.70
N GLU A 77 17.41 10.71 -1.36
CA GLU A 77 18.75 10.24 -1.75
C GLU A 77 19.12 10.90 -3.10
N VAL A 78 19.52 12.18 -3.05
CA VAL A 78 20.24 12.90 -4.12
C VAL A 78 21.71 12.53 -4.07
#